data_AF-A0AAU3LR00-F1
#
_entry.id   AF-A0AAU3LR00-F1
#
_cell.length_a   1.000
_cell.length_b   1.000
_cell.length_c   1.000
_cell.angle_alpha   90.00
_cell.angle_beta   90.00
_cell.angle_gamma   90.00
#
_symmetry.space_group_name_H-M   'P 1'
#
loop_
_entity.id
_entity.type
_entity.pdbx_description
1 polymer ?
#
loop_
_entity_poly.entity_id
_entity_poly.type
_entity_poly.pdbx_seq_one_letter_code
_entity_poly.pdbx_strand_id
1 'polypeptide(L)' 'MTDNCPNCPQKDVEPITQLRAGVEASDLYRCTGCGHIWSTNRDLRSYGQEAA' A
#
# COMPACT_ATOMS: atom_id res chain seq x y z
N MET A 1 -2.35 0.00 9.44
CA MET A 1 -2.72 -1.43 9.50
C MET A 1 -3.36 -1.77 8.17
N THR A 2 -2.54 -2.19 7.22
CA THR A 2 -3.02 -2.60 5.89
C THR A 2 -2.23 -3.81 5.42
N ASP A 3 -2.07 -4.75 6.35
CA ASP A 3 -1.18 -5.90 6.21
C ASP A 3 -1.96 -7.17 5.84
N ASN A 4 -3.28 -7.07 5.64
CA ASN A 4 -4.13 -8.21 5.29
C ASN A 4 -4.65 -8.06 3.87
N CYS A 5 -4.62 -9.15 3.11
CA CYS A 5 -5.24 -9.19 1.80
C CYS A 5 -6.78 -9.00 1.94
N PRO A 6 -7.40 -8.10 1.17
CA PRO A 6 -8.85 -7.91 1.23
C PRO A 6 -9.64 -9.11 0.67
N ASN A 7 -8.98 -9.96 -0.13
CA ASN A 7 -9.61 -11.08 -0.82
C ASN A 7 -9.43 -12.42 -0.11
N CYS A 8 -8.49 -12.55 0.82
CA CYS A 8 -8.23 -13.80 1.52
C CYS A 8 -7.64 -13.55 2.91
N PRO A 9 -7.82 -14.46 3.88
CA PRO A 9 -7.30 -14.29 5.24
C PRO A 9 -5.77 -14.44 5.34
N GLN A 10 -5.05 -14.46 4.21
CA GLN A 10 -3.60 -14.55 4.19
C GLN A 10 -2.98 -13.21 4.57
N LYS A 11 -1.98 -13.28 5.44
CA LYS A 11 -1.17 -12.14 5.89
C LYS A 11 0.11 -11.96 5.07
N ASP A 12 0.25 -12.76 4.02
CA ASP A 12 1.44 -12.80 3.20
C ASP A 12 1.25 -11.85 2.01
N VAL A 13 1.80 -10.64 2.19
CA VAL A 13 1.63 -9.49 1.30
C VAL A 13 3.01 -8.94 0.93
N GLU A 14 3.26 -8.81 -0.36
CA GLU A 14 4.49 -8.26 -0.93
C GLU A 14 4.23 -6.84 -1.48
N PRO A 15 5.04 -5.83 -1.10
CA PRO A 15 4.99 -4.51 -1.73
C PRO A 15 5.59 -4.58 -3.14
N ILE A 16 4.81 -4.16 -4.14
CA ILE A 16 5.26 -4.14 -5.55
C ILE A 16 5.96 -2.83 -5.87
N THR A 17 5.31 -1.71 -5.56
CA THR A 17 5.83 -0.38 -5.90
C THR A 17 5.20 0.68 -5.01
N GLN A 18 5.89 1.81 -4.87
CA GLN A 18 5.36 2.98 -4.21
C GLN A 18 5.42 4.16 -5.17
N LEU A 19 4.25 4.70 -5.49
CA LEU A 19 4.10 5.90 -6.29
C LEU A 19 3.94 7.10 -5.35
N ARG A 20 4.74 8.15 -5.55
CA ARG A 20 4.60 9.42 -4.82
C ARG A 20 4.13 10.50 -5.80
N ALA A 21 3.05 11.19 -5.47
CA ALA A 21 2.47 12.27 -6.25
C ALA A 21 2.18 13.46 -5.32
N GLY A 22 3.15 14.37 -5.19
CA GLY A 22 3.04 15.53 -4.30
C GLY A 22 2.82 15.13 -2.85
N VAL A 23 1.60 15.34 -2.35
CA VAL A 23 1.20 15.08 -0.96
C VAL A 23 0.53 13.73 -0.77
N GLU A 24 0.35 12.95 -1.83
CA GLU A 24 -0.21 11.61 -1.78
C GLU A 24 0.87 10.59 -2.13
N ALA A 25 0.89 9.49 -1.38
CA ALA A 25 1.61 8.30 -1.77
C ALA A 25 0.62 7.15 -1.97
N SER A 26 0.84 6.38 -3.01
CA SER A 26 0.08 5.18 -3.31
C SER A 26 1.03 3.98 -3.24
N ASP A 27 0.81 3.10 -2.28
CA ASP A 27 1.56 1.86 -2.14
C ASP A 27 0.78 0.74 -2.80
N LEU A 28 1.39 0.03 -3.75
CA LEU A 28 0.81 -1.11 -4.43
C LEU A 28 1.29 -2.41 -3.77
N TYR A 29 0.35 -3.27 -3.42
CA TYR A 29 0.61 -4.54 -2.75
C TYR A 29 0.06 -5.71 -3.56
N ARG A 30 0.71 -6.87 -3.43
CA ARG A 30 0.28 -8.15 -3.97
C ARG A 30 0.22 -9.18 -2.87
N CYS A 31 -0.86 -9.95 -2.81
CA CYS A 31 -0.91 -11.14 -1.97
C CYS A 31 -0.17 -12.29 -2.66
N THR A 32 0.80 -12.91 -1.99
CA THR A 32 1.55 -14.06 -2.50
C THR A 32 0.68 -15.34 -2.48
N GLY A 33 -0.32 -15.40 -1.60
CA GLY A 33 -1.22 -16.56 -1.46
C GLY A 33 -2.31 -16.64 -2.53
N CYS A 34 -3.03 -15.55 -2.81
CA CYS A 34 -4.13 -15.55 -3.80
C CYS A 34 -3.82 -14.77 -5.08
N GLY A 35 -2.70 -14.04 -5.13
CA GLY A 35 -2.31 -13.22 -6.28
C GLY A 35 -3.07 -11.91 -6.44
N HIS A 36 -4.02 -11.58 -5.55
CA HIS A 36 -4.77 -10.32 -5.60
C HIS A 36 -3.85 -9.12 -5.43
N ILE A 37 -4.08 -8.07 -6.22
CA ILE A 37 -3.28 -6.83 -6.23
C ILE A 37 -4.21 -5.68 -5.85
N TRP A 38 -3.76 -4.83 -4.91
CA TRP A 38 -4.50 -3.65 -4.47
C TRP A 38 -3.54 -2.52 -4.12
N SER A 39 -4.04 -1.29 -4.16
CA SER A 39 -3.30 -0.10 -3.75
C SER A 39 -3.88 0.48 -2.47
N THR A 40 -3.03 1.04 -1.62
CA THR A 40 -3.44 1.89 -0.51
C THR A 40 -2.94 3.30 -0.78
N ASN A 41 -3.83 4.27 -0.62
CA ASN A 41 -3.46 5.67 -0.70
C ASN A 41 -3.22 6.18 0.72
N ARG A 42 -2.06 6.79 0.94
CA ARG A 42 -1.71 7.49 2.16
C ARG A 42 -1.48 8.96 1.86
N ASP A 43 -2.22 9.81 2.56
CA ASP A 43 -1.98 11.26 2.57
C ASP A 43 -0.71 11.52 3.40
N LEU A 44 0.35 12.00 2.75
CA LEU A 44 1.66 12.21 3.37
C LEU A 44 1.64 13.36 4.40
N ARG A 45 0.69 14.31 4.28
CA ARG A 45 0.50 15.39 5.26
C ARG A 45 0.08 14.84 6.62
N SER A 46 -0.82 13.87 6.62
CA SER A 46 -1.28 13.17 7.83
C SER A 46 -0.16 12.38 8.52
N TYR A 47 0.92 12.05 7.80
CA TYR A 47 2.09 11.36 8.33
C TYR A 47 3.32 12.26 8.53
N GLY A 48 3.21 13.57 8.28
CA GLY A 48 4.35 14.51 8.37
C GLY A 48 5.51 14.18 7.42
N GLN A 49 5.24 13.45 6.33
CA GLN A 49 6.23 13.04 5.32
C GLN A 49 6.10 13.88 4.05
N GLU A 50 6.06 15.20 4.22
CA GLU A 50 6.15 16.13 3.10
C GLU A 50 7.57 16.12 2.49
N ALA A 51 7.64 16.00 1.16
CA ALA A 51 8.88 16.23 0.43
C ALA A 51 9.18 17.73 0.47
N ALA A 52 10.32 18.08 1.06
CA ALA A 52 10.82 19.45 1.17
C ALA A 52 11.08 20.10 -0.20
#